data_AF-A0A955BBA0-F1
#
_entry.id   AF-A0A955BBA0-F1
#
_cell.length_a   1.000
_cell.length_b   1.000
_cell.length_c   1.000
_cell.angle_alpha   90.00
_cell.angle_beta   90.00
_cell.angle_gamma   90.00
#
_symmetry.space_group_name_H-M   'P 1'
#
loop_
_entity.id
_entity.type
_entity.pdbx_description
1 polymer ?
#
loop_
_entity_poly.entity_id
_entity_poly.type
_entity_poly.pdbx_seq_one_letter_code
_entity_poly.pdbx_strand_id
1 'polypeptide(L)'
;MRLSLGLEQKLSQQQKLAPRMIQSMEILQLPILALQEKIEQEMSENPLLETIESDPDAPDPSAERESPDAPSDSEKEMVVDESKNNEEDFERLLELDREHPDYFDEGPSRSSNRMDEMISRKHDAMANIAARAETLQDYLDLQLSELELDPLVRRFAEQIVSCLDSNGYLTANLNDLIPRDADDSMRAIARHALEVVQGLDPPGIGARDLRECLLLQLTPDFPMYDEVRTLISGHLTDLRDNRLPQIQRKTGFSIQQIQEAWDELRALNPKPGADFTAAVAPTVTPDVFLETDDDGNYKVYLEDTQTPNLRISNYYRQRLMDGTATPEEKEFIKRKINAAQWLIESIEQRRSTLTRVAQAIVDHQ
;
A
#
# COMPACT_ATOMS: atom_id res chain seq x y z
N MET A 1 41.65 -69.61 -0.96
CA MET A 1 40.80 -68.40 -0.96
C MET A 1 41.18 -67.56 -2.17
N ARG A 2 40.29 -67.40 -3.15
CA ARG A 2 40.49 -66.49 -4.29
C ARG A 2 39.70 -65.21 -3.98
N LEU A 3 40.41 -64.12 -3.68
CA LEU A 3 39.82 -62.79 -3.58
C LEU A 3 39.52 -62.30 -5.00
N SER A 4 38.26 -62.31 -5.39
CA SER A 4 37.79 -61.58 -6.57
C SER A 4 37.65 -60.11 -6.19
N LEU A 5 38.61 -59.28 -6.62
CA LEU A 5 38.42 -57.83 -6.67
C LEU A 5 37.49 -57.51 -7.83
N GLY A 6 36.21 -57.29 -7.55
CA GLY A 6 35.26 -56.72 -8.50
C GLY A 6 35.35 -55.20 -8.47
N LEU A 7 35.65 -54.58 -9.60
CA LEU A 7 35.59 -53.12 -9.77
C LEU A 7 34.14 -52.77 -10.17
N GLU A 8 33.33 -52.29 -9.22
CA GLU A 8 32.01 -51.73 -9.52
C GLU A 8 32.14 -50.22 -9.80
N GLN A 9 31.93 -49.81 -11.05
CA GLN A 9 31.73 -48.40 -11.39
C GLN A 9 30.27 -48.02 -11.13
N LYS A 10 30.03 -47.27 -10.06
CA LYS A 10 28.75 -46.59 -9.83
C LYS A 10 28.79 -45.22 -10.51
N LEU A 11 28.04 -45.06 -11.59
CA LEU A 11 27.79 -43.77 -12.23
C LEU A 11 26.75 -43.01 -11.40
N SER A 12 27.19 -42.09 -10.53
CA SER A 12 26.28 -41.16 -9.83
C SER A 12 26.28 -39.82 -10.55
N GLN A 13 25.19 -39.51 -11.25
CA GLN A 13 24.96 -38.17 -11.80
C GLN A 13 24.41 -37.27 -10.68
N GLN A 14 25.29 -36.53 -10.00
CA GLN A 14 24.85 -35.45 -9.12
C GLN A 14 24.66 -34.19 -9.98
N GLN A 15 23.41 -33.76 -10.17
CA GLN A 15 23.12 -32.42 -10.68
C GLN A 15 23.57 -31.41 -9.61
N LYS A 16 24.75 -30.83 -9.79
CA LYS A 16 25.14 -29.63 -9.04
C LYS A 16 24.42 -28.46 -9.69
N LEU A 17 23.35 -27.97 -9.06
CA LEU A 17 22.73 -26.71 -9.45
C LEU A 17 23.81 -25.63 -9.43
N ALA A 18 23.98 -24.93 -10.55
CA ALA A 18 24.93 -23.83 -10.63
C ALA A 18 24.51 -22.76 -9.60
N PRO A 19 25.46 -22.13 -8.87
CA PRO A 19 25.14 -21.07 -7.90
C PRO A 19 24.27 -19.96 -8.48
N ARG A 20 24.40 -19.69 -9.78
CA ARG A 20 23.56 -18.75 -10.55
C ARG A 20 22.07 -19.12 -10.59
N MET A 21 21.73 -20.41 -10.65
CA MET A 21 20.34 -20.89 -10.61
C MET A 21 19.70 -20.73 -9.23
N ILE A 22 20.51 -20.78 -8.16
CA ILE A 22 20.01 -20.64 -6.79
C ILE A 22 19.64 -19.16 -6.54
N GLN A 23 20.50 -18.24 -6.95
CA GLN A 23 20.25 -16.81 -6.81
C GLN A 23 19.07 -16.33 -7.66
N SER A 24 18.84 -16.89 -8.85
CA SER A 24 17.64 -16.55 -9.65
C SER A 24 16.36 -17.10 -9.01
N MET A 25 16.44 -18.24 -8.31
CA MET A 25 15.32 -18.78 -7.52
C MET A 25 14.99 -17.91 -6.31
N GLU A 26 16.00 -17.33 -5.66
CA GLU A 26 15.79 -16.36 -4.57
C GLU A 26 15.02 -15.13 -5.08
N ILE A 27 15.40 -14.57 -6.24
CA ILE A 27 14.68 -13.45 -6.87
C ILE A 27 13.24 -13.82 -7.18
N LEU A 28 12.97 -15.04 -7.67
CA LEU A 28 11.61 -15.48 -8.00
C LEU A 28 10.68 -15.56 -6.78
N GLN A 29 11.20 -15.86 -5.59
CA GLN A 29 10.41 -16.05 -4.37
C GLN A 29 10.19 -14.77 -3.56
N LEU A 30 10.92 -13.68 -3.85
CA LEU A 30 10.81 -12.44 -3.09
C LEU A 30 9.44 -11.75 -3.33
N PRO A 31 8.80 -11.17 -2.30
CA PRO A 31 7.65 -10.29 -2.51
C PRO A 31 8.06 -9.03 -3.29
N ILE A 32 7.15 -8.39 -4.01
CA ILE A 32 7.47 -7.29 -4.93
C ILE A 32 8.18 -6.13 -4.24
N LEU A 33 7.79 -5.79 -3.01
CA LEU A 33 8.44 -4.78 -2.17
C LEU A 33 9.89 -5.12 -1.82
N ALA A 34 10.17 -6.40 -1.51
CA ALA A 34 11.54 -6.83 -1.21
C ALA A 34 12.39 -6.89 -2.49
N LEU A 35 11.77 -7.18 -3.65
CA LEU A 35 12.44 -7.09 -4.94
C LEU A 35 12.84 -5.65 -5.27
N GLN A 36 11.97 -4.67 -5.00
CA GLN A 36 12.28 -3.24 -5.17
C GLN A 36 13.46 -2.81 -4.30
N GLU A 37 13.43 -3.11 -3.00
CA GLU A 37 14.53 -2.78 -2.08
C GLU A 37 15.85 -3.42 -2.56
N LYS A 38 15.78 -4.64 -3.08
CA LYS A 38 16.94 -5.32 -3.64
C LYS A 38 17.45 -4.66 -4.93
N ILE A 39 16.56 -4.22 -5.83
CA ILE A 39 16.91 -3.49 -7.06
C ILE A 39 17.55 -2.15 -6.72
N GLU A 40 16.98 -1.39 -5.77
CA GLU A 40 17.54 -0.12 -5.31
C GLU A 40 18.93 -0.30 -4.70
N GLN A 41 19.15 -1.36 -3.91
CA GLN A 41 20.46 -1.69 -3.39
C GLN A 41 21.46 -1.98 -4.52
N GLU A 42 21.10 -2.81 -5.50
CA GLU A 42 21.97 -3.12 -6.64
C GLU A 42 22.25 -1.90 -7.51
N MET A 43 21.30 -0.98 -7.67
CA MET A 43 21.52 0.31 -8.32
C MET A 43 22.51 1.19 -7.55
N SER A 44 22.42 1.22 -6.21
CA SER A 44 23.38 1.97 -5.38
C SER A 44 24.81 1.41 -5.48
N GLU A 45 24.93 0.09 -5.64
CA GLU A 45 26.22 -0.61 -5.75
C GLU A 45 26.77 -0.63 -7.18
N ASN A 46 25.91 -0.47 -8.19
CA ASN A 46 26.26 -0.55 -9.60
C ASN A 46 25.93 0.74 -10.36
N PRO A 47 26.93 1.63 -10.56
CA PRO A 47 26.73 2.90 -11.28
C PRO A 47 26.42 2.71 -12.77
N LEU A 48 26.38 1.47 -13.28
CA LEU A 48 26.06 1.14 -14.67
C LEU A 48 24.56 0.93 -14.92
N LEU A 49 23.77 0.74 -13.86
CA LEU A 49 22.33 0.50 -13.96
C LEU A 49 21.60 1.84 -14.01
N GLU A 50 20.83 2.05 -15.06
CA GLU A 50 19.94 3.19 -15.23
C GLU A 50 18.50 2.69 -15.31
N THR A 51 17.59 3.39 -14.62
CA THR A 51 16.15 3.17 -14.75
C THR A 51 15.63 3.97 -15.92
N ILE A 52 14.90 3.30 -16.80
CA ILE A 52 14.05 3.99 -17.77
C ILE A 52 12.83 4.46 -16.98
N GLU A 53 12.65 5.77 -16.84
CA GLU A 53 11.33 6.31 -16.53
C GLU A 53 10.44 5.97 -17.73
N SER A 54 9.66 4.90 -17.59
CA SER A 54 8.60 4.60 -18.53
C SER A 54 7.59 5.74 -18.42
N ASP A 55 7.60 6.66 -19.40
CA ASP A 55 6.45 7.53 -19.63
C ASP A 55 5.27 6.58 -19.92
N PRO A 56 4.19 6.59 -19.10
CA PRO A 56 3.09 5.64 -19.24
C PRO A 56 2.35 5.74 -20.59
N ASP A 57 2.70 6.71 -21.44
CA ASP A 57 2.20 6.89 -22.81
C ASP A 57 3.21 6.55 -23.92
N ALA A 58 4.41 6.04 -23.60
CA ALA A 58 5.26 5.42 -24.62
C ALA A 58 4.62 4.07 -25.01
N PRO A 59 4.39 3.80 -26.31
CA PRO A 59 3.83 2.52 -26.72
C PRO A 59 4.71 1.40 -26.17
N ASP A 60 4.09 0.47 -25.46
CA ASP A 60 4.75 -0.71 -24.93
C ASP A 60 5.47 -1.41 -26.09
N PRO A 61 6.82 -1.53 -26.09
CA PRO A 61 7.53 -2.23 -27.15
C PRO A 61 7.18 -3.73 -27.17
N SER A 62 6.39 -4.23 -26.21
CA SER A 62 5.78 -5.56 -26.23
C SER A 62 4.62 -5.69 -27.22
N ALA A 63 3.92 -4.60 -27.57
CA ALA A 63 2.68 -4.66 -28.35
C ALA A 63 2.91 -4.91 -29.86
N GLU A 64 4.14 -4.74 -30.35
CA GLU A 64 4.51 -5.01 -31.75
C GLU A 64 5.45 -6.22 -31.91
N ARG A 65 5.70 -7.00 -30.84
CA ARG A 65 6.32 -8.32 -31.01
C ARG A 65 5.25 -9.28 -31.50
N GLU A 66 5.13 -9.35 -32.83
CA GLU A 66 4.42 -10.42 -33.52
C GLU A 66 4.77 -11.78 -32.88
N SER A 67 3.73 -12.59 -32.71
CA SER A 67 3.74 -14.01 -32.34
C SER A 67 5.10 -14.72 -32.58
N PRO A 68 5.67 -15.42 -31.58
CA PRO A 68 6.87 -16.23 -31.76
C PRO A 68 6.72 -17.43 -32.71
N ASP A 69 5.55 -17.62 -33.36
CA ASP A 69 5.17 -18.88 -34.01
C ASP A 69 5.03 -18.80 -35.55
N ALA A 70 5.56 -17.75 -36.18
CA ALA A 70 5.72 -17.72 -37.64
C ALA A 70 7.11 -18.24 -38.02
N PRO A 71 7.24 -19.32 -38.84
CA PRO A 71 8.55 -19.86 -39.17
C PRO A 71 9.25 -18.93 -40.16
N SER A 72 10.13 -18.08 -39.65
CA SER A 72 11.09 -17.33 -40.46
C SER A 72 12.35 -18.18 -40.64
N ASP A 73 12.73 -18.38 -41.91
CA ASP A 73 13.80 -19.28 -42.39
C ASP A 73 15.23 -18.78 -42.06
N SER A 74 15.45 -18.23 -40.85
CA SER A 74 16.75 -17.71 -40.44
C SER A 74 17.09 -17.90 -38.95
N GLU A 75 16.43 -18.81 -38.25
CA GLU A 75 16.87 -19.22 -36.91
C GLU A 75 17.90 -20.35 -37.01
N LYS A 76 19.18 -19.99 -37.12
CA LYS A 76 20.22 -20.86 -36.58
C LYS A 76 20.30 -20.59 -35.09
N GLU A 77 20.15 -21.62 -34.27
CA GLU A 77 20.54 -21.61 -32.86
C GLU A 77 21.91 -20.94 -32.71
N MET A 78 21.97 -19.87 -31.92
CA MET A 78 23.23 -19.26 -31.51
C MET A 78 23.90 -20.21 -30.51
N VAL A 79 24.62 -21.18 -31.04
CA VAL A 79 25.54 -22.01 -30.26
C VAL A 79 26.67 -21.09 -29.82
N VAL A 80 26.60 -20.62 -28.57
CA VAL A 80 27.71 -19.93 -27.92
C VAL A 80 28.78 -20.96 -27.62
N ASP A 81 29.61 -21.23 -28.62
CA ASP A 81 30.83 -22.00 -28.49
C ASP A 81 31.88 -21.06 -27.88
N GLU A 82 32.31 -21.31 -26.63
CA GLU A 82 33.30 -20.50 -25.88
C GLU A 82 34.67 -20.37 -26.59
N SER A 83 34.82 -20.98 -27.77
CA SER A 83 36.03 -20.99 -28.58
C SER A 83 36.09 -19.94 -29.70
N LYS A 84 35.01 -19.19 -29.98
CA LYS A 84 35.00 -18.15 -31.02
C LYS A 84 34.54 -16.79 -30.48
N ASN A 85 35.33 -15.76 -30.75
CA ASN A 85 35.01 -14.37 -30.45
C ASN A 85 33.68 -13.97 -31.10
N ASN A 86 32.77 -13.40 -30.30
CA ASN A 86 31.49 -12.79 -30.70
C ASN A 86 31.69 -11.47 -31.47
N GLU A 87 32.64 -11.42 -32.38
CA GLU A 87 33.02 -10.22 -33.15
C GLU A 87 32.07 -10.02 -34.34
N GLU A 88 31.63 -11.12 -34.96
CA GLU A 88 30.72 -11.11 -36.12
C GLU A 88 29.28 -10.69 -35.77
N ASP A 89 28.77 -11.09 -34.60
CA ASP A 89 27.45 -10.62 -34.11
C ASP A 89 27.48 -9.13 -33.73
N PHE A 90 28.65 -8.63 -33.33
CA PHE A 90 28.85 -7.23 -32.98
C PHE A 90 28.94 -6.34 -34.23
N GLU A 91 29.61 -6.81 -35.29
CA GLU A 91 29.65 -6.14 -36.60
C GLU A 91 28.25 -5.99 -37.21
N ARG A 92 27.40 -7.01 -37.07
CA ARG A 92 26.02 -6.98 -37.58
C ARG A 92 25.15 -5.93 -36.88
N LEU A 93 25.37 -5.71 -35.59
CA LEU A 93 24.67 -4.68 -34.81
C LEU A 93 25.19 -3.27 -35.14
N LEU A 94 26.48 -3.14 -35.46
CA LEU A 94 27.14 -1.90 -35.91
C LEU A 94 26.71 -1.48 -37.33
N GLU A 95 26.42 -2.42 -38.22
CA GLU A 95 25.88 -2.13 -39.56
C GLU A 95 24.44 -1.59 -39.48
N LEU A 96 23.63 -2.13 -38.57
CA LEU A 96 22.23 -1.74 -38.38
C LEU A 96 22.09 -0.30 -37.85
N ASP A 97 23.01 0.15 -36.99
CA ASP A 97 23.09 1.52 -36.47
C ASP A 97 23.54 2.53 -37.54
N ARG A 98 24.40 2.13 -38.49
CA ARG A 98 24.83 2.99 -39.60
C ARG A 98 23.77 3.18 -40.68
N GLU A 99 22.96 2.16 -40.93
CA GLU A 99 21.95 2.20 -42.00
C GLU A 99 20.69 3.00 -41.61
N HIS A 100 20.42 3.18 -40.32
CA HIS A 100 19.23 3.87 -39.83
C HIS A 100 19.50 4.80 -38.62
N PRO A 101 20.21 5.93 -38.81
CA PRO A 101 20.49 6.89 -37.73
C PRO A 101 19.22 7.58 -37.19
N ASP A 102 18.18 7.72 -38.02
CA ASP A 102 16.97 8.49 -37.69
C ASP A 102 15.85 7.66 -37.03
N TYR A 103 16.04 6.35 -36.83
CA TYR A 103 15.00 5.48 -36.25
C TYR A 103 14.92 5.58 -34.71
N PHE A 104 15.88 6.26 -34.07
CA PHE A 104 15.97 6.37 -32.61
C PHE A 104 15.80 7.80 -32.06
N ASP A 105 15.78 8.86 -32.90
CA ASP A 105 15.88 10.26 -32.42
C ASP A 105 14.62 11.11 -32.63
N GLU A 106 13.61 10.66 -33.39
CA GLU A 106 12.34 11.39 -33.49
C GLU A 106 11.26 10.79 -32.58
N GLY A 107 11.27 11.22 -31.32
CA GLY A 107 10.07 11.12 -30.48
C GLY A 107 8.90 11.86 -31.16
N PRO A 108 7.69 11.27 -31.27
CA PRO A 108 6.61 11.86 -32.02
C PRO A 108 6.22 13.22 -31.40
N SER A 109 6.30 14.28 -32.20
CA SER A 109 5.84 15.61 -31.81
C SER A 109 4.38 15.53 -31.35
N ARG A 110 4.14 15.77 -30.05
CA ARG A 110 2.81 15.64 -29.43
C ARG A 110 1.84 16.63 -30.09
N SER A 111 0.90 16.13 -30.89
CA SER A 111 -0.13 16.99 -31.52
C SER A 111 -0.97 17.68 -30.43
N SER A 112 -1.30 18.96 -30.62
CA SER A 112 -2.10 19.77 -29.67
C SER A 112 -3.40 19.10 -29.22
N ASN A 113 -4.03 18.30 -30.09
CA ASN A 113 -5.28 17.60 -29.78
C ASN A 113 -5.10 16.48 -28.73
N ARG A 114 -3.90 15.87 -28.64
CA ARG A 114 -3.61 14.85 -27.62
C ARG A 114 -3.38 15.46 -26.23
N MET A 115 -2.91 16.71 -26.15
CA MET A 115 -2.76 17.41 -24.86
C MET A 115 -4.13 17.77 -24.26
N ASP A 116 -5.08 18.23 -25.06
CA ASP A 116 -6.44 18.54 -24.57
C ASP A 116 -7.17 17.28 -24.07
N GLU A 117 -7.01 16.15 -24.78
CA GLU A 117 -7.57 14.87 -24.36
C GLU A 117 -6.94 14.36 -23.05
N MET A 118 -5.64 14.58 -22.87
CA MET A 118 -4.90 14.24 -21.65
C MET A 118 -5.31 15.12 -20.45
N ILE A 119 -5.51 16.42 -20.67
CA ILE A 119 -6.01 17.34 -19.63
C ILE A 119 -7.44 16.98 -19.23
N SER A 120 -8.28 16.58 -20.21
CA SER A 120 -9.64 16.11 -19.96
C SER A 120 -9.67 14.81 -19.17
N ARG A 121 -8.88 13.79 -19.54
CA ARG A 121 -8.76 12.52 -18.78
C ARG A 121 -8.22 12.74 -17.38
N LYS A 122 -7.25 13.65 -17.21
CA LYS A 122 -6.71 14.02 -15.89
C LYS A 122 -7.74 14.76 -15.02
N HIS A 123 -8.57 15.63 -15.62
CA HIS A 123 -9.69 16.26 -14.92
C HIS A 123 -10.75 15.25 -14.52
N ASP A 124 -11.06 14.30 -15.39
CA ASP A 124 -12.04 13.23 -15.11
C ASP A 124 -11.51 12.29 -14.01
N ALA A 125 -10.22 11.96 -14.05
CA ALA A 125 -9.55 11.23 -12.97
C ALA A 125 -9.60 12.01 -11.64
N MET A 126 -9.34 13.33 -11.65
CA MET A 126 -9.45 14.19 -10.45
C MET A 126 -10.88 14.27 -9.91
N ALA A 127 -11.89 14.28 -10.78
CA ALA A 127 -13.30 14.28 -10.39
C ALA A 127 -13.75 12.94 -9.79
N ASN A 128 -13.11 11.84 -10.20
CA ASN A 128 -13.39 10.49 -9.71
C ASN A 128 -12.56 10.09 -8.47
N ILE A 129 -11.68 10.97 -7.97
CA ILE A 129 -11.02 10.75 -6.67
C ILE A 129 -12.11 10.82 -5.60
N ALA A 130 -12.36 9.69 -4.94
CA ALA A 130 -13.29 9.62 -3.82
C ALA A 130 -12.91 10.69 -2.78
N ALA A 131 -13.89 11.51 -2.40
CA ALA A 131 -13.69 12.52 -1.37
C ALA A 131 -13.19 11.86 -0.09
N ARG A 132 -12.19 12.47 0.55
CA ARG A 132 -11.71 12.02 1.86
C ARG A 132 -12.91 12.00 2.82
N ALA A 133 -13.12 10.87 3.48
CA ALA A 133 -14.14 10.78 4.52
C ALA A 133 -13.87 11.85 5.59
N GLU A 134 -14.91 12.62 5.92
CA GLU A 134 -14.85 13.67 6.93
C GLU A 134 -14.47 13.06 8.27
N THR A 135 -13.45 13.61 8.93
CA THR A 135 -13.03 13.09 10.24
C THR A 135 -13.95 13.62 11.34
N LEU A 136 -14.00 12.93 12.48
CA LEU A 136 -14.75 13.40 13.65
C LEU A 136 -14.34 14.83 14.05
N GLN A 137 -13.04 15.13 13.95
CA GLN A 137 -12.51 16.45 14.28
C GLN A 137 -13.02 17.51 13.31
N ASP A 138 -12.97 17.24 12.00
CA ASP A 138 -13.48 18.16 10.99
C ASP A 138 -14.98 18.45 11.18
N TYR A 139 -15.78 17.42 11.49
CA TYR A 139 -17.21 17.55 11.74
C TYR A 139 -17.51 18.41 12.98
N LEU A 140 -16.77 18.21 14.07
CA LEU A 140 -16.94 18.99 15.30
C LEU A 140 -16.45 20.43 15.15
N ASP A 141 -15.35 20.65 14.43
CA ASP A 141 -14.84 21.98 14.15
C ASP A 141 -15.82 22.80 13.29
N LEU A 142 -16.51 22.14 12.34
CA LEU A 142 -17.59 22.77 11.58
C LEU A 142 -18.72 23.20 12.52
N GLN A 143 -19.19 22.35 13.42
CA GLN A 143 -20.25 22.71 14.38
C GLN A 143 -19.83 23.82 15.35
N LEU A 144 -18.59 23.77 15.84
CA LEU A 144 -18.03 24.84 16.68
C LEU A 144 -17.97 26.18 15.94
N SER A 145 -17.80 26.15 14.61
CA SER A 145 -17.80 27.35 13.78
C SER A 145 -19.18 27.99 13.61
N GLU A 146 -20.26 27.21 13.72
CA GLU A 146 -21.65 27.68 13.65
C GLU A 146 -22.13 28.31 14.97
N LEU A 147 -21.50 27.97 16.09
CA LEU A 147 -21.82 28.50 17.40
C LEU A 147 -21.15 29.86 17.66
N GLU A 148 -21.94 30.83 18.13
CA GLU A 148 -21.42 32.13 18.58
C GLU A 148 -20.81 32.01 19.98
N LEU A 149 -19.50 31.74 20.05
CA LEU A 149 -18.74 31.57 21.29
C LEU A 149 -17.72 32.70 21.50
N ASP A 150 -17.40 32.98 22.76
CA ASP A 150 -16.28 33.87 23.12
C ASP A 150 -14.97 33.30 22.52
N PRO A 151 -14.09 34.12 21.91
CA PRO A 151 -12.81 33.68 21.39
C PRO A 151 -11.98 32.81 22.34
N LEU A 152 -12.03 33.06 23.65
CA LEU A 152 -11.32 32.22 24.62
C LEU A 152 -11.97 30.85 24.80
N VAL A 153 -13.31 30.78 24.86
CA VAL A 153 -14.06 29.52 24.96
C VAL A 153 -13.83 28.68 23.72
N ARG A 154 -13.90 29.29 22.53
CA ARG A 154 -13.66 28.63 21.25
C ARG A 154 -12.28 27.99 21.17
N ARG A 155 -11.23 28.72 21.57
CA ARG A 155 -9.86 28.18 21.58
C ARG A 155 -9.72 26.95 22.47
N PHE A 156 -10.35 26.96 23.65
CA PHE A 156 -10.35 25.78 24.52
C PHE A 156 -11.18 24.64 23.94
N ALA A 157 -12.32 24.93 23.30
CA ALA A 157 -13.15 23.91 22.64
C ALA A 157 -12.40 23.21 21.50
N GLU A 158 -11.76 23.95 20.60
CA GLU A 158 -10.92 23.41 19.51
C GLU A 158 -9.76 22.55 20.06
N GLN A 159 -9.14 22.98 21.17
CA GLN A 159 -8.09 22.21 21.83
C GLN A 159 -8.62 20.91 22.47
N ILE A 160 -9.83 20.93 23.03
CA ILE A 160 -10.51 19.75 23.57
C ILE A 160 -10.85 18.77 22.44
N VAL A 161 -11.41 19.26 21.32
CA VAL A 161 -11.73 18.45 20.13
C VAL A 161 -10.48 17.73 19.59
N SER A 162 -9.36 18.45 19.55
CA SER A 162 -8.06 17.88 19.14
C SER A 162 -7.55 16.76 20.06
N CYS A 163 -8.04 16.70 21.31
CA CYS A 163 -7.64 15.71 22.32
C CYS A 163 -8.60 14.51 22.42
N LEU A 164 -9.61 14.44 21.56
CA LEU A 164 -10.54 13.32 21.48
C LEU A 164 -9.89 12.12 20.78
N ASP A 165 -10.16 10.93 21.30
CA ASP A 165 -9.82 9.66 20.62
C ASP A 165 -10.82 9.37 19.49
N SER A 166 -10.45 8.44 18.60
CA SER A 166 -11.31 7.80 17.59
C SER A 166 -12.67 7.34 18.12
N ASN A 167 -12.76 6.95 19.39
CA ASN A 167 -14.02 6.53 20.02
C ASN A 167 -14.89 7.72 20.52
N GLY A 168 -14.39 8.96 20.48
CA GLY A 168 -15.07 10.16 20.98
C GLY A 168 -14.83 10.48 22.47
N TYR A 169 -13.91 9.78 23.14
CA TYR A 169 -13.56 10.00 24.55
C TYR A 169 -12.44 11.03 24.71
N LEU A 170 -12.50 11.78 25.80
CA LEU A 170 -11.45 12.74 26.16
C LEU A 170 -10.27 12.01 26.83
N THR A 171 -9.12 11.96 26.13
CA THR A 171 -7.92 11.27 26.65
C THR A 171 -7.14 12.12 27.63
N ALA A 172 -7.15 13.45 27.46
CA ALA A 172 -6.42 14.39 28.30
C ALA A 172 -7.24 14.84 29.52
N ASN A 173 -6.57 15.07 30.65
CA ASN A 173 -7.23 15.72 31.77
C ASN A 173 -7.42 17.21 31.48
N LEU A 174 -8.58 17.79 31.82
CA LEU A 174 -8.84 19.22 31.64
C LEU A 174 -7.73 20.11 32.23
N ASN A 175 -7.13 19.68 33.35
CA ASN A 175 -6.08 20.44 34.00
C ASN A 175 -4.77 20.50 33.20
N ASP A 176 -4.53 19.54 32.31
CA ASP A 176 -3.31 19.51 31.47
C ASP A 176 -3.44 20.44 30.26
N LEU A 177 -4.68 20.74 29.84
CA LEU A 177 -4.99 21.65 28.75
C LEU A 177 -4.88 23.13 29.16
N ILE A 178 -4.84 23.39 30.48
CA ILE A 178 -4.82 24.73 31.05
C ILE A 178 -3.36 25.11 31.36
N PRO A 179 -2.88 26.29 30.97
CA PRO A 179 -1.54 26.76 31.33
C PRO A 179 -1.33 26.75 32.85
N ARG A 180 -0.13 26.38 33.30
CA ARG A 180 0.16 26.28 34.76
C ARG A 180 0.01 27.60 35.51
N ASP A 181 0.16 28.73 34.81
CA ASP A 181 0.01 30.08 35.35
C ASP A 181 -1.41 30.64 35.20
N ALA A 182 -2.39 29.82 34.82
CA ALA A 182 -3.74 30.28 34.57
C ALA A 182 -4.54 30.55 35.85
N ASP A 183 -5.32 31.63 35.82
CA ASP A 183 -6.23 32.04 36.89
C ASP A 183 -7.46 31.11 37.03
N ASP A 184 -8.15 31.19 38.16
CA ASP A 184 -9.40 30.45 38.41
C ASP A 184 -10.51 30.79 37.41
N SER A 185 -10.50 32.00 36.85
CA SER A 185 -11.40 32.41 35.77
C SER A 185 -11.18 31.59 34.50
N MET A 186 -9.93 31.34 34.13
CA MET A 186 -9.58 30.56 32.94
C MET A 186 -9.92 29.08 33.12
N ARG A 187 -9.79 28.54 34.35
CA ARG A 187 -10.30 27.21 34.70
C ARG A 187 -11.82 27.11 34.54
N ALA A 188 -12.57 28.16 34.89
CA ALA A 188 -14.01 28.19 34.69
C ALA A 188 -14.38 28.21 33.19
N ILE A 189 -13.66 29.00 32.39
CA ILE A 189 -13.83 29.06 30.94
C ILE A 189 -13.55 27.69 30.29
N ALA A 190 -12.49 27.00 30.70
CA ALA A 190 -12.16 25.67 30.17
C ALA A 190 -13.23 24.61 30.52
N ARG A 191 -13.85 24.68 31.70
CA ARG A 191 -14.99 23.81 32.04
C ARG A 191 -16.20 24.11 31.19
N HIS A 192 -16.48 25.39 30.97
CA HIS A 192 -17.58 25.80 30.10
C HIS A 192 -17.35 25.35 28.65
N ALA A 193 -16.12 25.46 28.14
CA ALA A 193 -15.76 24.94 26.83
C ALA A 193 -15.98 23.43 26.72
N LEU A 194 -15.67 22.66 27.77
CA LEU A 194 -15.98 21.22 27.80
C LEU A 194 -17.48 20.96 27.74
N GLU A 195 -18.29 21.70 28.51
CA GLU A 195 -19.75 21.56 28.48
C GLU A 195 -20.33 21.88 27.09
N VAL A 196 -19.77 22.87 26.39
CA VAL A 196 -20.13 23.17 25.01
C VAL A 196 -19.79 22.01 24.09
N VAL A 197 -18.57 21.46 24.17
CA VAL A 197 -18.16 20.30 23.35
C VAL A 197 -19.02 19.06 23.66
N GLN A 198 -19.38 18.83 24.93
CA GLN A 198 -20.25 17.73 25.34
C GLN A 198 -21.70 17.89 24.87
N GLY A 199 -22.11 19.11 24.49
CA GLY A 199 -23.42 19.40 23.90
C GLY A 199 -23.45 19.34 22.37
N LEU A 200 -22.33 19.05 21.71
CA LEU A 200 -22.25 18.87 20.26
C LEU A 200 -22.82 17.51 19.82
N ASP A 201 -23.04 17.37 18.52
CA ASP A 201 -23.50 16.13 17.90
C ASP A 201 -22.31 15.35 17.32
N PRO A 202 -22.17 14.03 17.54
CA PRO A 202 -23.06 13.14 18.29
C PRO A 202 -23.03 13.26 19.84
N PRO A 203 -24.17 12.99 20.50
CA PRO A 203 -24.28 13.11 21.95
C PRO A 203 -23.37 12.10 22.68
N GLY A 204 -22.77 12.54 23.78
CA GLY A 204 -21.83 11.73 24.57
C GLY A 204 -20.36 11.84 24.14
N ILE A 205 -20.03 12.72 23.18
CA ILE A 205 -18.65 13.12 22.87
C ILE A 205 -18.04 13.88 24.04
N GLY A 206 -16.72 13.77 24.21
CA GLY A 206 -15.98 14.52 25.24
C GLY A 206 -16.22 13.99 26.65
N ALA A 207 -16.80 12.79 26.77
CA ALA A 207 -16.89 12.06 28.02
C ALA A 207 -15.51 11.53 28.44
N ARG A 208 -15.25 11.49 29.75
CA ARG A 208 -14.03 10.90 30.32
C ARG A 208 -14.18 9.42 30.60
N ASP A 209 -15.41 8.99 30.89
CA ASP A 209 -15.78 7.63 31.22
C ASP A 209 -17.03 7.21 30.44
N LEU A 210 -17.22 5.90 30.23
CA LEU A 210 -18.45 5.33 29.67
C LEU A 210 -19.71 5.78 30.42
N ARG A 211 -19.61 5.93 31.75
CA ARG A 211 -20.74 6.43 32.56
C ARG A 211 -21.12 7.86 32.18
N GLU A 212 -20.14 8.73 32.01
CA GLU A 212 -20.36 10.12 31.62
C GLU A 212 -20.92 10.19 30.20
N CYS A 213 -20.40 9.36 29.28
CA CYS A 213 -20.88 9.26 27.90
C CYS A 213 -22.37 8.91 27.84
N LEU A 214 -22.79 7.85 28.56
CA LEU A 214 -24.19 7.42 28.58
C LEU A 214 -25.10 8.43 29.32
N LEU A 215 -24.59 9.12 30.34
CA LEU A 215 -25.34 10.18 31.03
C LEU A 215 -25.54 11.42 30.14
N LEU A 216 -24.56 11.76 29.31
CA LEU A 216 -24.66 12.87 28.36
C LEU A 216 -25.65 12.56 27.22
N GLN A 217 -25.83 11.28 26.88
CA GLN A 217 -26.82 10.86 25.88
C GLN A 217 -28.26 10.83 26.42
N LEU A 218 -28.44 10.84 27.75
CA LEU A 218 -29.75 10.83 28.38
C LEU A 218 -30.38 12.22 28.36
N THR A 219 -31.33 12.42 27.47
CA THR A 219 -32.19 13.62 27.47
C THR A 219 -33.38 13.45 28.42
N PRO A 220 -33.96 14.55 28.94
CA PRO A 220 -35.14 14.49 29.83
C PRO A 220 -36.36 13.80 29.21
N ASP A 221 -36.42 13.73 27.89
CA ASP A 221 -37.52 13.11 27.14
C ASP A 221 -37.36 11.59 26.97
N PHE A 222 -36.28 11.02 27.49
CA PHE A 222 -35.97 9.59 27.35
C PHE A 222 -36.94 8.71 28.17
N PRO A 223 -37.45 7.61 27.60
CA PRO A 223 -38.32 6.68 28.35
C PRO A 223 -37.57 6.10 29.54
N MET A 224 -38.24 6.03 30.70
CA MET A 224 -37.64 5.54 31.96
C MET A 224 -36.34 6.27 32.35
N TYR A 225 -36.31 7.59 32.15
CA TYR A 225 -35.13 8.42 32.45
C TYR A 225 -34.55 8.18 33.85
N ASP A 226 -35.39 8.17 34.89
CA ASP A 226 -34.94 8.02 36.27
C ASP A 226 -34.36 6.63 36.53
N GLU A 227 -34.96 5.58 35.98
CA GLU A 227 -34.50 4.21 36.11
C GLU A 227 -33.17 4.02 35.37
N VAL A 228 -33.08 4.44 34.10
CA VAL A 228 -31.88 4.30 33.26
C VAL A 228 -30.72 5.12 33.84
N ARG A 229 -30.98 6.34 34.31
CA ARG A 229 -29.99 7.18 35.01
C ARG A 229 -29.48 6.52 36.30
N THR A 230 -30.37 5.91 37.07
CA THR A 230 -30.00 5.17 38.30
C THR A 230 -29.14 3.96 37.97
N LEU A 231 -29.48 3.24 36.88
CA LEU A 231 -28.70 2.11 36.40
C LEU A 231 -27.28 2.51 35.96
N ILE A 232 -27.15 3.58 35.18
CA ILE A 232 -25.84 4.06 34.67
C ILE A 232 -24.95 4.58 35.80
N SER A 233 -25.51 5.34 36.75
CA SER A 233 -24.72 5.99 37.81
C SER A 233 -24.10 5.01 38.80
N GLY A 234 -24.79 3.91 39.15
CA GLY A 234 -24.35 3.02 40.23
C GLY A 234 -24.31 1.53 39.91
N HIS A 235 -24.96 1.06 38.84
CA HIS A 235 -25.21 -0.38 38.63
C HIS A 235 -24.68 -0.93 37.31
N LEU A 236 -23.88 -0.18 36.54
CA LEU A 236 -23.33 -0.64 35.26
C LEU A 236 -22.51 -1.95 35.39
N THR A 237 -21.74 -2.10 36.47
CA THR A 237 -20.99 -3.35 36.75
C THR A 237 -21.91 -4.50 37.12
N ASP A 238 -22.98 -4.22 37.86
CA ASP A 238 -23.97 -5.23 38.26
C ASP A 238 -24.81 -5.68 37.05
N LEU A 239 -25.08 -4.78 36.09
CA LEU A 239 -25.72 -5.09 34.80
C LEU A 239 -24.81 -5.94 33.91
N ARG A 240 -23.53 -5.59 33.80
CA ARG A 240 -22.54 -6.39 33.05
C ARG A 240 -22.46 -7.83 33.54
N ASP A 241 -22.51 -8.03 34.86
CA ASP A 241 -22.40 -9.33 35.49
C ASP A 241 -23.79 -10.04 35.62
N ASN A 242 -24.84 -9.49 35.00
CA ASN A 242 -26.23 -9.99 35.02
C ASN A 242 -26.79 -10.25 36.43
N ARG A 243 -26.45 -9.38 37.40
CA ARG A 243 -26.88 -9.49 38.80
C ARG A 243 -28.18 -8.73 39.08
N LEU A 244 -29.23 -9.00 38.30
CA LEU A 244 -30.55 -8.33 38.42
C LEU A 244 -31.14 -8.34 39.85
N PRO A 245 -31.06 -9.43 40.64
CA PRO A 245 -31.61 -9.44 42.00
C PRO A 245 -30.86 -8.50 42.97
N GLN A 246 -29.59 -8.21 42.72
CA GLN A 246 -28.83 -7.26 43.54
C GLN A 246 -29.21 -5.82 43.20
N ILE A 247 -29.45 -5.54 41.92
CA ILE A 247 -29.94 -4.24 41.46
C ILE A 247 -31.31 -3.98 42.08
N GLN A 248 -32.25 -4.93 41.96
CA GLN A 248 -33.58 -4.83 42.58
C GLN A 248 -33.52 -4.51 44.08
N ARG A 249 -32.62 -5.15 44.84
CA ARG A 249 -32.47 -4.88 46.28
C ARG A 249 -31.93 -3.48 46.59
N LYS A 250 -31.09 -2.93 45.70
CA LYS A 250 -30.46 -1.61 45.90
C LYS A 250 -31.32 -0.47 45.36
N THR A 251 -32.01 -0.66 44.24
CA THR A 251 -32.84 0.36 43.58
C THR A 251 -34.30 0.32 43.98
N GLY A 252 -34.79 -0.84 44.45
CA GLY A 252 -36.21 -1.05 44.78
C GLY A 252 -37.11 -1.26 43.56
N PHE A 253 -36.57 -1.24 42.34
CA PHE A 253 -37.34 -1.45 41.12
C PHE A 253 -37.72 -2.92 40.90
N SER A 254 -38.84 -3.15 40.21
CA SER A 254 -39.22 -4.51 39.82
C SER A 254 -38.25 -5.06 38.77
N ILE A 255 -38.13 -6.39 38.68
CA ILE A 255 -37.27 -7.05 37.69
C ILE A 255 -37.71 -6.69 36.26
N GLN A 256 -39.01 -6.52 36.03
CA GLN A 256 -39.57 -6.12 34.72
C GLN A 256 -39.13 -4.71 34.33
N GLN A 257 -39.23 -3.74 35.25
CA GLN A 257 -38.76 -2.36 34.99
C GLN A 257 -37.24 -2.30 34.72
N ILE A 258 -36.44 -3.09 35.44
CA ILE A 258 -35.00 -3.17 35.20
C ILE A 258 -34.70 -3.73 33.80
N GLN A 259 -35.49 -4.70 33.34
CA GLN A 259 -35.34 -5.31 32.03
C GLN A 259 -35.72 -4.32 30.91
N GLU A 260 -36.84 -3.61 31.05
CA GLU A 260 -37.27 -2.58 30.11
C GLU A 260 -36.25 -1.44 30.03
N ALA A 261 -35.78 -0.94 31.17
CA ALA A 261 -34.72 0.07 31.23
C ALA A 261 -33.37 -0.43 30.63
N TRP A 262 -33.08 -1.74 30.72
CA TRP A 262 -31.89 -2.31 30.11
C TRP A 262 -32.00 -2.39 28.58
N ASP A 263 -33.18 -2.70 28.06
CA ASP A 263 -33.41 -2.73 26.62
C ASP A 263 -33.31 -1.32 26.01
N GLU A 264 -33.83 -0.30 26.71
CA GLU A 264 -33.63 1.11 26.32
C GLU A 264 -32.15 1.53 26.42
N LEU A 265 -31.42 1.10 27.46
CA LEU A 265 -29.99 1.39 27.60
C LEU A 265 -29.15 0.78 26.46
N ARG A 266 -29.56 -0.35 25.87
CA ARG A 266 -28.88 -0.94 24.70
C ARG A 266 -29.06 -0.11 23.43
N ALA A 267 -30.07 0.75 23.35
CA ALA A 267 -30.27 1.63 22.20
C ALA A 267 -29.25 2.79 22.18
N LEU A 268 -28.64 3.12 23.33
CA LEU A 268 -27.62 4.15 23.44
C LEU A 268 -26.29 3.72 22.80
N ASN A 269 -25.55 4.67 22.23
CA ASN A 269 -24.29 4.40 21.55
C ASN A 269 -23.09 4.61 22.49
N PRO A 270 -22.40 3.56 22.97
CA PRO A 270 -21.27 3.71 23.88
C PRO A 270 -20.01 4.30 23.22
N LYS A 271 -19.98 4.47 21.89
CA LYS A 271 -18.83 4.96 21.12
C LYS A 271 -19.26 5.90 20.00
N PRO A 272 -19.64 7.14 20.31
CA PRO A 272 -20.18 8.09 19.34
C PRO A 272 -19.19 8.43 18.21
N GLY A 273 -17.87 8.36 18.46
CA GLY A 273 -16.86 8.64 17.42
C GLY A 273 -16.60 7.51 16.42
N ALA A 274 -17.13 6.31 16.66
CA ALA A 274 -16.84 5.14 15.84
C ALA A 274 -17.34 5.29 14.38
N ASP A 275 -18.46 5.98 14.18
CA ASP A 275 -19.08 6.16 12.86
C ASP A 275 -18.23 7.02 11.91
N PHE A 276 -17.40 7.92 12.49
CA PHE A 276 -16.47 8.79 11.75
C PHE A 276 -15.12 8.13 11.51
N THR A 277 -14.84 7.02 12.20
CA THR A 277 -13.63 6.25 11.96
C THR A 277 -13.86 5.36 10.75
N ALA A 278 -13.68 5.93 9.56
CA ALA A 278 -13.63 5.14 8.33
C ALA A 278 -12.48 4.14 8.48
N ALA A 279 -12.82 2.85 8.58
CA ALA A 279 -11.84 1.79 8.45
C ALA A 279 -11.28 1.89 7.03
N VAL A 280 -10.13 2.53 6.88
CA VAL A 280 -9.37 2.47 5.63
C VAL A 280 -8.96 1.01 5.49
N ALA A 281 -9.76 0.26 4.73
CA ALA A 281 -9.38 -1.09 4.34
C ALA A 281 -8.03 -0.95 3.62
N PRO A 282 -7.00 -1.71 4.02
CA PRO A 282 -5.74 -1.67 3.31
C PRO A 282 -6.02 -2.04 1.85
N THR A 283 -5.71 -1.13 0.92
CA THR A 283 -5.82 -1.43 -0.51
C THR A 283 -4.82 -2.52 -0.83
N VAL A 284 -5.32 -3.72 -1.12
CA VAL A 284 -4.50 -4.80 -1.64
C VAL A 284 -4.34 -4.54 -3.13
N THR A 285 -3.13 -4.20 -3.57
CA THR A 285 -2.78 -4.15 -4.99
C THR A 285 -2.58 -5.58 -5.48
N PRO A 286 -3.34 -6.06 -6.48
CA PRO A 286 -3.15 -7.39 -7.03
C PRO A 286 -1.85 -7.46 -7.83
N ASP A 287 -1.18 -8.62 -7.80
CA ASP A 287 0.02 -8.87 -8.60
C ASP A 287 -0.30 -9.25 -10.05
N VAL A 288 -1.54 -9.74 -10.29
CA VAL A 288 -1.98 -10.31 -11.57
C VAL A 288 -3.41 -9.85 -11.89
N PHE A 289 -3.61 -9.36 -13.11
CA PHE A 289 -4.89 -9.00 -13.69
C PHE A 289 -5.36 -10.08 -14.69
N LEU A 290 -6.67 -10.31 -14.73
CA LEU A 290 -7.32 -11.22 -15.65
C LEU A 290 -8.28 -10.43 -16.53
N GLU A 291 -8.10 -10.51 -17.84
CA GLU A 291 -9.05 -9.99 -18.81
C GLU A 291 -9.67 -11.15 -19.60
N THR A 292 -10.98 -11.07 -19.82
CA THR A 292 -11.68 -11.99 -20.70
C THR A 292 -11.68 -11.42 -22.11
N ASP A 293 -11.16 -12.18 -23.07
CA ASP A 293 -11.27 -11.85 -24.49
C ASP A 293 -12.70 -12.12 -25.00
N ASP A 294 -13.06 -11.54 -26.14
CA ASP A 294 -14.41 -11.66 -26.74
C ASP A 294 -14.80 -13.13 -27.07
N ASP A 295 -13.81 -14.00 -27.25
CA ASP A 295 -13.97 -15.45 -27.48
C ASP A 295 -14.08 -16.29 -26.19
N GLY A 296 -14.05 -15.65 -25.01
CA GLY A 296 -14.17 -16.32 -23.70
C GLY A 296 -12.87 -16.92 -23.16
N ASN A 297 -11.72 -16.57 -23.74
CA ASN A 297 -10.40 -16.96 -23.23
C ASN A 297 -9.90 -15.95 -22.18
N TYR A 298 -9.27 -16.43 -21.12
CA TYR A 298 -8.65 -15.57 -20.10
C TYR A 298 -7.22 -15.22 -20.50
N LYS A 299 -6.94 -13.92 -20.65
CA LYS A 299 -5.59 -13.38 -20.78
C LYS A 299 -5.11 -12.85 -19.43
N VAL A 300 -3.93 -13.31 -19.04
CA VAL A 300 -3.29 -12.94 -17.79
C VAL A 300 -2.26 -11.83 -18.02
N TYR A 301 -2.39 -10.73 -17.29
CA TYR A 301 -1.44 -9.61 -17.28
C TYR A 301 -0.80 -9.50 -15.89
N LEU A 302 0.51 -9.26 -15.82
CA LEU A 302 1.18 -8.91 -14.56
C LEU A 302 1.21 -7.40 -14.38
N GLU A 303 1.00 -6.96 -13.15
CA GLU A 303 1.15 -5.56 -12.77
C GLU A 303 2.63 -5.20 -12.67
N ASP A 304 3.24 -4.85 -13.80
CA ASP A 304 4.68 -4.56 -13.87
C ASP A 304 5.03 -3.10 -13.54
N THR A 305 4.05 -2.25 -13.23
CA THR A 305 4.24 -0.81 -12.95
C THR A 305 5.21 -0.55 -11.79
N GLN A 306 5.35 -1.51 -10.87
CA GLN A 306 6.18 -1.40 -9.68
C GLN A 306 7.63 -1.85 -9.86
N THR A 307 7.96 -2.56 -10.93
CA THR A 307 9.36 -2.94 -11.22
C THR A 307 9.93 -2.01 -12.29
N PRO A 308 10.99 -1.25 -12.00
CA PRO A 308 11.53 -0.33 -12.98
C PRO A 308 12.20 -1.10 -14.13
N ASN A 309 12.04 -0.60 -15.35
CA ASN A 309 12.76 -1.12 -16.51
C ASN A 309 14.24 -0.73 -16.40
N LEU A 310 15.09 -1.72 -16.10
CA LEU A 310 16.53 -1.53 -15.94
C LEU A 310 17.24 -1.63 -17.29
N ARG A 311 18.15 -0.70 -17.55
CA ARG A 311 19.04 -0.71 -18.72
C ARG A 311 20.48 -0.45 -18.29
N ILE A 312 21.42 -0.98 -19.08
CA ILE A 312 22.85 -0.68 -18.93
C ILE A 312 23.15 0.67 -19.59
N SER A 313 23.73 1.59 -18.83
CA SER A 313 24.13 2.93 -19.28
C SER A 313 24.99 2.90 -20.54
N ASN A 314 24.63 3.70 -21.53
CA ASN A 314 25.33 3.76 -22.82
C ASN A 314 26.73 4.39 -22.71
N TYR A 315 26.92 5.28 -21.72
CA TYR A 315 28.19 5.97 -21.46
C TYR A 315 29.33 4.98 -21.16
N TYR A 316 29.06 3.97 -20.34
CA TYR A 316 30.07 2.99 -19.96
C TYR A 316 30.32 1.94 -21.05
N ARG A 317 29.33 1.67 -21.92
CA ARG A 317 29.55 0.88 -23.14
C ARG A 317 30.52 1.59 -24.08
N GLN A 318 30.35 2.89 -24.31
CA GLN A 318 31.27 3.69 -25.14
C GLN A 318 32.67 3.80 -24.52
N ARG A 319 32.77 3.99 -23.19
CA ARG A 319 34.06 4.05 -22.49
C ARG A 319 34.85 2.74 -22.52
N LEU A 320 34.18 1.59 -22.69
CA LEU A 320 34.85 0.30 -22.92
C LEU A 320 35.44 0.22 -24.34
N MET A 321 34.79 0.88 -25.31
CA MET A 321 35.22 0.97 -26.71
C MET A 321 36.36 1.98 -26.89
N ASP A 322 36.45 2.99 -26.03
CA ASP A 322 37.56 3.94 -26.02
C ASP A 322 38.87 3.25 -25.59
N GLY A 323 39.85 3.24 -26.50
CA GLY A 323 41.16 2.62 -26.31
C GLY A 323 42.04 3.21 -25.21
N THR A 324 41.57 4.22 -24.47
CA THR A 324 42.27 4.93 -23.39
C THR A 324 42.00 4.37 -21.99
N ALA A 325 41.06 3.43 -21.84
CA ALA A 325 40.75 2.83 -20.54
C ALA A 325 41.82 1.84 -20.07
N THR A 326 42.18 1.92 -18.78
CA THR A 326 43.15 1.03 -18.16
C THR A 326 42.62 -0.41 -18.08
N PRO A 327 43.50 -1.44 -18.10
CA PRO A 327 43.06 -2.84 -18.01
C PRO A 327 42.27 -3.15 -16.73
N GLU A 328 42.57 -2.48 -15.62
CA GLU A 328 41.83 -2.62 -14.36
C GLU A 328 40.42 -2.02 -14.44
N GLU A 329 40.26 -0.87 -15.09
CA GLU A 329 38.95 -0.26 -15.35
C GLU A 329 38.10 -1.15 -16.28
N LYS A 330 38.69 -1.74 -17.32
CA LYS A 330 37.98 -2.66 -18.22
C LYS A 330 37.50 -3.92 -17.51
N GLU A 331 38.32 -4.51 -16.64
CA GLU A 331 37.95 -5.67 -15.82
C GLU A 331 36.83 -5.33 -14.81
N PHE A 332 36.87 -4.11 -14.24
CA PHE A 332 35.82 -3.63 -13.34
C PHE A 332 34.49 -3.43 -14.07
N ILE A 333 34.50 -2.73 -15.21
CA ILE A 333 33.32 -2.49 -16.03
C ILE A 333 32.73 -3.83 -16.51
N LYS A 334 33.56 -4.76 -17.00
CA LYS A 334 33.10 -6.08 -17.45
C LYS A 334 32.42 -6.88 -16.33
N ARG A 335 32.97 -6.87 -15.12
CA ARG A 335 32.35 -7.52 -13.94
C ARG A 335 31.00 -6.89 -13.58
N LYS A 336 30.91 -5.56 -13.58
CA LYS A 336 29.67 -4.84 -13.24
C LYS A 336 28.60 -4.96 -14.34
N ILE A 337 28.99 -5.05 -15.61
CA ILE A 337 28.09 -5.37 -16.74
C ILE A 337 27.51 -6.77 -16.57
N ASN A 338 28.37 -7.76 -16.29
CA ASN A 338 27.91 -9.15 -16.10
C ASN A 338 26.93 -9.27 -14.91
N ALA A 339 27.16 -8.51 -13.83
CA ALA A 339 26.25 -8.46 -12.69
C ALA A 339 24.90 -7.80 -13.05
N ALA A 340 24.94 -6.67 -13.77
CA ALA A 340 23.73 -5.98 -14.24
C ALA A 340 22.91 -6.85 -15.20
N GLN A 341 23.56 -7.48 -16.18
CA GLN A 341 22.89 -8.36 -17.14
C GLN A 341 22.24 -9.56 -16.45
N TRP A 342 22.90 -10.15 -15.45
CA TRP A 342 22.34 -11.24 -14.66
C TRP A 342 21.11 -10.82 -13.85
N LEU A 343 21.11 -9.61 -13.27
CA LEU A 343 19.95 -9.07 -12.56
C LEU A 343 18.76 -8.86 -13.51
N ILE A 344 19.01 -8.25 -14.68
CA ILE A 344 17.99 -8.02 -15.71
C ILE A 344 17.38 -9.35 -16.17
N GLU A 345 18.22 -10.33 -16.52
CA GLU A 345 17.77 -11.65 -16.97
C GLU A 345 16.97 -12.38 -15.88
N SER A 346 17.36 -12.25 -14.61
CA SER A 346 16.63 -12.84 -13.49
C SER A 346 15.25 -12.22 -13.28
N ILE A 347 15.11 -10.91 -13.49
CA ILE A 347 13.83 -10.19 -13.42
C ILE A 347 12.93 -10.62 -14.59
N GLU A 348 13.47 -10.69 -15.81
CA GLU A 348 12.72 -11.14 -16.99
C GLU A 348 12.26 -12.59 -16.87
N GLN A 349 13.14 -13.47 -16.36
CA GLN A 349 12.80 -14.86 -16.08
C GLN A 349 11.68 -14.96 -15.03
N ARG A 350 11.72 -14.13 -13.98
CA ARG A 350 10.64 -14.06 -12.97
C ARG A 350 9.32 -13.64 -13.62
N ARG A 351 9.30 -12.58 -14.44
CA ARG A 351 8.11 -12.11 -15.15
C ARG A 351 7.51 -13.23 -16.01
N SER A 352 8.31 -13.82 -16.89
CA SER A 352 7.87 -14.93 -17.76
C SER A 352 7.33 -16.14 -16.98
N THR A 353 8.01 -16.51 -15.89
CA THR A 353 7.60 -17.67 -15.07
C THR A 353 6.30 -17.38 -14.33
N LEU A 354 6.14 -16.19 -13.75
CA LEU A 354 4.89 -15.80 -13.09
C LEU A 354 3.72 -15.76 -14.09
N THR A 355 3.91 -15.21 -15.29
CA THR A 355 2.86 -15.19 -16.32
C THR A 355 2.43 -16.61 -16.69
N ARG A 356 3.41 -17.50 -16.93
CA ARG A 356 3.13 -18.90 -17.30
C ARG A 356 2.44 -19.68 -16.20
N VAL A 357 2.87 -19.51 -14.95
CA VAL A 357 2.26 -20.18 -13.80
C VAL A 357 0.85 -19.65 -13.58
N ALA A 358 0.64 -18.33 -13.65
CA ALA A 358 -0.68 -17.73 -13.50
C ALA A 358 -1.64 -18.19 -14.62
N GLN A 359 -1.19 -18.22 -15.88
CA GLN A 359 -1.99 -18.77 -16.99
C GLN A 359 -2.35 -20.24 -16.74
N ALA A 360 -1.38 -21.08 -16.37
CA ALA A 360 -1.63 -22.50 -16.09
C ALA A 360 -2.60 -22.73 -14.92
N ILE A 361 -2.59 -21.84 -13.91
CA ILE A 361 -3.56 -21.89 -12.81
C ILE A 361 -4.96 -21.53 -13.31
N VAL A 362 -5.09 -20.50 -14.14
CA VAL A 362 -6.38 -20.07 -14.71
C VAL A 362 -6.94 -21.15 -15.64
N ASP A 363 -6.11 -21.76 -16.49
CA ASP A 363 -6.52 -22.83 -17.40
C ASP A 363 -6.99 -24.10 -16.67
N HIS A 364 -6.51 -24.33 -15.44
CA HIS A 364 -6.86 -25.50 -14.64
C HIS A 364 -8.09 -25.29 -13.73
N GLN A 365 -8.44 -24.04 -13.40
CA GLN A 365 -9.65 -23.73 -12.64
C GLN A 365 -10.89 -23.82 -13.53
#